data_AF-D3PLT4-F1
#
_entry.id   AF-D3PLT4-F1
#
_cell.length_a   1.000
_cell.length_b   1.000
_cell.length_c   1.000
_cell.angle_alpha   90.00
_cell.angle_beta   90.00
_cell.angle_gamma   90.00
#
_symmetry.space_group_name_H-M   'P 1'
#
loop_
_entity.id
_entity.type
_entity.pdbx_description
1 polymer ?
#
loop_
_entity_poly.entity_id
_entity_poly.type
_entity_poly.pdbx_seq_one_letter_code
_entity_poly.pdbx_strand_id
1 'polypeptide(L)' 'MQALQQGLVARGGIQCEWVPGTMNQVRVYLPDHQVQISLERLQQIAGIDAVHELYLKGLVCLPCTSSLCEAFDKA' A
#
# COMPACT_ATOMS: atom_id res chain seq x y z
N MET A 1 -7.80 -7.48 17.57
CA MET A 1 -6.58 -6.77 17.15
C MET A 1 -6.86 -6.04 15.83
N GLN A 2 -7.55 -4.89 15.86
CA GLN A 2 -8.03 -4.21 14.64
C GLN A 2 -7.86 -2.68 14.69
N ALA A 3 -7.21 -2.14 15.73
CA ALA A 3 -7.23 -0.72 16.07
C ALA A 3 -5.91 0.02 15.80
N LEU A 4 -4.96 -0.56 15.05
CA LEU A 4 -3.65 0.07 14.78
C LEU A 4 -3.52 0.67 13.37
N GLN A 5 -4.42 0.35 12.43
CA GLN A 5 -4.31 0.81 11.04
C GLN A 5 -4.81 2.24 10.80
N GLN A 6 -5.49 2.86 11.76
CA GLN A 6 -6.15 4.16 11.55
C GLN A 6 -5.27 5.38 11.86
N GLY A 7 -4.05 5.20 12.36
CA GLY A 7 -3.19 6.31 12.81
C GLY A 7 -2.40 7.03 11.69
N LEU A 8 -2.06 6.34 10.60
CA LEU A 8 -1.21 6.87 9.53
C LEU A 8 -2.01 7.43 8.34
N VAL A 9 -3.17 6.84 8.03
CA VAL A 9 -4.08 7.37 6.99
C VAL A 9 -4.61 8.76 7.36
N ALA A 10 -4.70 9.07 8.66
CA ALA A 10 -5.09 10.38 9.18
C ALA A 10 -4.15 11.54 8.77
N ARG A 11 -2.96 11.24 8.20
CA ARG A 11 -2.04 12.25 7.63
C ARG A 11 -2.02 12.28 6.10
N GLY A 12 -3.00 11.69 5.42
CA GLY A 12 -3.12 11.73 3.95
C GLY A 12 -2.11 10.84 3.22
N GLY A 13 -1.66 9.76 3.85
CA GLY A 13 -0.76 8.78 3.24
C GLY A 13 -1.49 7.53 2.76
N ILE A 14 -0.93 6.87 1.76
CA ILE A 14 -1.31 5.52 1.34
C ILE A 14 -0.49 4.54 2.17
N GLN A 15 -1.13 3.51 2.72
CA GLN A 15 -0.43 2.43 3.43
C GLN A 15 -0.53 1.14 2.63
N CYS A 16 0.58 0.43 2.46
CA CYS A 16 0.58 -0.89 1.84
C CYS A 16 1.11 -1.93 2.84
N GLU A 17 0.46 -3.09 2.89
CA GLU A 17 0.87 -4.23 3.73
C GLU A 17 0.63 -5.55 3.01
N TRP A 18 1.26 -6.62 3.48
CA TRP A 18 1.05 -7.95 2.94
C TRP A 18 -0.37 -8.46 3.17
N VAL A 19 -0.94 -9.14 2.17
CA VAL A 19 -2.12 -9.98 2.40
C VAL A 19 -1.65 -11.28 3.08
N PRO A 20 -2.13 -11.59 4.30
CA PRO A 20 -1.70 -12.78 5.03
C PRO A 20 -1.92 -14.07 4.23
N GLY A 21 -0.95 -14.97 4.27
CA GLY A 21 -1.02 -16.25 3.53
C GLY A 21 -0.68 -16.14 2.04
N THR A 22 -0.29 -14.96 1.56
CA THR A 22 0.20 -14.76 0.19
C THR A 22 1.64 -14.25 0.21
N MET A 23 2.41 -14.52 -0.85
CA MET A 23 3.76 -13.97 -1.02
C MET A 23 3.83 -12.90 -2.12
N ASN A 24 2.73 -12.66 -2.83
CA ASN A 24 2.70 -11.83 -4.04
C ASN A 24 1.51 -10.87 -4.08
N GLN A 25 0.75 -10.72 -2.99
CA GLN A 25 -0.36 -9.79 -2.93
C GLN A 25 -0.20 -8.79 -1.80
N VAL A 26 -0.60 -7.56 -2.09
CA VAL A 26 -0.45 -6.41 -1.23
C VAL A 26 -1.81 -5.74 -1.09
N ARG A 27 -2.19 -5.46 0.16
CA ARG A 27 -3.35 -4.63 0.47
C ARG A 27 -2.88 -3.18 0.53
N VAL A 28 -3.54 -2.32 -0.22
CA VAL A 28 -3.28 -0.89 -0.29
C VAL A 28 -4.47 -0.15 0.30
N TYR A 29 -4.21 0.65 1.33
CA TYR A 29 -5.17 1.51 2.00
C TYR A 29 -5.04 2.91 1.39
N LEU A 30 -6.01 3.27 0.56
CA LEU A 30 -6.21 4.61 0.03
C LEU A 30 -7.03 5.44 1.02
N PRO A 31 -7.13 6.77 0.84
CA PRO A 31 -7.91 7.62 1.75
C PRO A 31 -9.37 7.18 1.91
N ASP A 32 -10.00 6.74 0.81
CA ASP A 32 -11.45 6.47 0.79
C ASP A 32 -11.80 4.98 0.89
N HIS A 33 -10.89 4.09 0.48
CA HIS A 33 -11.12 2.65 0.45
C HIS A 33 -9.81 1.87 0.40
N GLN A 34 -9.89 0.55 0.26
CA GLN A 34 -8.73 -0.31 0.08
C GLN A 34 -8.84 -1.10 -1.22
N VAL A 35 -7.69 -1.34 -1.84
CA VAL A 35 -7.54 -2.20 -3.02
C VAL A 35 -6.52 -3.30 -2.72
N GLN A 36 -6.58 -4.38 -3.49
CA GLN A 36 -5.64 -5.49 -3.39
C GLN A 36 -4.99 -5.68 -4.75
N ILE A 37 -3.66 -5.57 -4.78
CA ILE A 37 -2.87 -5.61 -6.00
C ILE A 37 -1.78 -6.68 -5.89
N SER A 38 -1.18 -7.04 -7.02
CA SER A 38 0.02 -7.87 -7.01
C SER A 38 1.24 -7.07 -6.53
N LEU A 39 2.25 -7.77 -6.01
CA LEU A 39 3.53 -7.18 -5.66
C LEU A 39 4.22 -6.54 -6.87
N GLU A 40 4.11 -7.16 -8.04
CA GLU A 40 4.61 -6.61 -9.30
C GLU A 40 3.93 -5.27 -9.62
N ARG A 41 2.62 -5.17 -9.39
CA ARG A 41 1.88 -3.95 -9.63
C ARG A 41 2.26 -2.85 -8.65
N LEU A 42 2.51 -3.20 -7.39
CA LEU A 42 3.10 -2.26 -6.42
C LEU A 42 4.44 -1.70 -6.94
N GLN A 43 5.32 -2.58 -7.44
CA GLN A 43 6.62 -2.17 -7.99
C GLN A 43 6.47 -1.21 -9.18
N GLN A 44 5.52 -1.48 -10.08
CA GLN A 44 5.27 -0.63 -11.24
C GLN A 44 4.75 0.76 -10.86
N ILE A 45 3.92 0.86 -9.82
CA ILE A 45 3.28 2.12 -9.41
C ILE A 45 4.17 2.93 -8.47
N ALA A 46 4.73 2.29 -7.43
CA ALA A 46 5.44 2.95 -6.34
C ALA A 46 6.97 2.76 -6.40
N GLY A 47 7.47 1.98 -7.35
CA GLY A 47 8.89 1.70 -7.53
C GLY A 47 9.39 0.55 -6.65
N ILE A 48 10.65 0.16 -6.90
CA ILE A 48 11.30 -0.96 -6.20
C ILE A 48 11.56 -0.67 -4.72
N ASP A 49 11.79 0.59 -4.34
CA ASP A 49 12.05 0.97 -2.95
C ASP A 49 10.85 0.67 -2.05
N ALA A 50 9.63 0.87 -2.56
CA ALA A 50 8.40 0.54 -1.83
C ALA A 50 8.28 -0.96 -1.55
N VAL A 51 8.70 -1.80 -2.51
CA VAL A 51 8.73 -3.26 -2.35
C VAL A 51 9.80 -3.67 -1.34
N HIS A 52 11.00 -3.08 -1.40
CA HIS A 52 12.06 -3.34 -0.43
C HIS A 52 11.63 -2.97 1.00
N GLU A 53 11.05 -1.79 1.18
CA GLU A 53 10.50 -1.36 2.47
C GLU A 53 9.45 -2.36 2.98
N LEU A 54 8.53 -2.78 2.11
CA LEU A 54 7.49 -3.73 2.45
C LEU A 54 8.06 -5.10 2.87
N TYR A 55 9.11 -5.59 2.23
CA TYR A 55 9.80 -6.82 2.63
C TYR A 55 10.51 -6.68 3.99
N LEU A 56 11.14 -5.53 4.24
CA LEU A 56 11.94 -5.31 5.45
C LEU A 56 11.07 -5.00 6.68
N LYS A 57 10.01 -4.22 6.51
CA LYS A 57 9.19 -3.67 7.59
C LYS A 57 7.82 -4.33 7.72
N GLY A 58 7.38 -5.06 6.70
CA GLY A 58 6.02 -5.62 6.62
C GLY A 58 4.93 -4.60 6.29
N LEU A 59 5.30 -3.31 6.18
CA LEU A 59 4.43 -2.21 5.77
C LEU A 59 5.25 -1.13 5.06
N VAL A 60 4.62 -0.38 4.16
CA VAL A 60 5.19 0.83 3.56
C VAL A 60 4.14 1.94 3.54
N CYS A 61 4.58 3.17 3.79
CA CYS A 61 3.74 4.35 3.70
C CYS A 61 4.21 5.23 2.54
N LEU A 62 3.31 5.54 1.62
CA LEU A 62 3.54 6.34 0.44
C LEU A 62 2.77 7.68 0.56
N PRO A 63 3.25 8.76 -0.07
CA PRO A 63 2.45 9.99 -0.14
C PRO A 63 1.18 9.76 -0.96
N CYS A 64 0.00 10.21 -0.52
CA CYS A 64 -1.16 10.28 -1.42
C CYS A 64 -1.07 11.54 -2.27
N THR A 65 -0.41 11.42 -3.41
CA THR A 65 -0.62 12.33 -4.53
C THR A 65 -1.81 11.84 -5.34
N SER A 66 -2.55 12.74 -6.00
CA SER A 66 -3.68 12.38 -6.86
C SER A 66 -3.29 11.34 -7.92
N SER A 67 -2.11 11.50 -8.53
CA SER A 67 -1.57 10.57 -9.53
C SER A 67 -1.35 9.15 -8.99
N LEU A 68 -0.89 9.02 -7.75
CA LEU A 68 -0.51 7.74 -7.17
C LEU A 68 -1.74 7.03 -6.59
N CYS A 69 -2.65 7.79 -5.99
CA CYS A 69 -3.97 7.32 -5.58
C CYS A 69 -4.78 6.82 -6.82
N GLU A 70 -4.82 7.57 -7.93
CA GLU A 70 -5.45 7.11 -9.19
C GLU A 70 -4.78 5.87 -9.81
N ALA A 71 -3.45 5.75 -9.71
CA ALA A 71 -2.73 4.61 -10.27
C ALA A 71 -3.08 3.30 -9.57
N PHE A 72 -3.32 3.36 -8.25
CA PHE A 72 -3.77 2.21 -7.47
C PHE A 72 -5.27 1.91 -7.68
N ASP A 73 -6.11 2.92 -7.91
CA ASP A 73 -7.53 2.70 -8.21
C ASP A 73 -7.76 1.93 -9.52
N LYS A 74 -6.87 2.09 -10.49
CA LYS A 74 -6.96 1.48 -11.83
C LYS A 74 -6.17 0.17 -11.94
N ALA A 75 -5.63 -0.35 -10.83
CA ALA A 75 -4.64 -1.43 -10.81
C ALA A 75 -5.25 -2.84 -10.79
#